data_AF-I3XXM5-F1
#
_entry.id   AF-I3XXM5-F1
#
_cell.length_a   1.000
_cell.length_b   1.000
_cell.length_c   1.000
_cell.angle_alpha   90.00
_cell.angle_beta   90.00
_cell.angle_gamma   90.00
#
_symmetry.space_group_name_H-M   'P 1'
#
loop_
_entity.id
_entity.type
_entity.pdbx_description
1 polymer ?
#
loop_
_entity_poly.entity_id
_entity_poly.type
_entity_poly.pdbx_seq_one_letter_code
_entity_poly.pdbx_strand_id
1 'polypeptide(L)'
;MKTYASLEKYLISFLQDEVKKAGFAKVILGISGGVDSAVVAILAKKAFNENFLGVMLPSSTSSKASLEHATELCEKFSIPVEKISIGALSDTYFQDKKEASKLRIGNFCARMRMAVLYDISARENALVLGTSNKSEILLGYGTIFGDLACAINPIGELFKTEIFEFAAHLGVPSSILTKAPSADLWENQKDEEEFGFSYAQIDTVLMAHMKEHKTKAALVASGFESSLVEMIFERIEKNSFKGKLPLIAPVIDIK
;
A
#
# COMPACT_ATOMS: atom_id res chain seq x y z
N MET A 1 -23.05 14.48 -2.54
CA MET A 1 -21.64 14.43 -2.11
C MET A 1 -21.50 13.30 -1.10
N LYS A 2 -20.65 12.30 -1.36
CA LYS A 2 -20.28 11.33 -0.32
C LYS A 2 -19.42 12.07 0.70
N THR A 3 -19.84 12.13 1.95
CA THR A 3 -18.99 12.65 3.04
C THR A 3 -17.96 11.60 3.43
N TYR A 4 -16.79 12.00 3.94
CA TYR A 4 -15.79 11.06 4.45
C TYR A 4 -16.33 10.18 5.59
N ALA A 5 -17.31 10.67 6.36
CA ALA A 5 -18.04 9.85 7.34
C ALA A 5 -18.85 8.71 6.68
N SER A 6 -19.44 8.95 5.51
CA SER A 6 -20.17 7.91 4.76
C SER A 6 -19.20 6.89 4.16
N LEU A 7 -18.04 7.35 3.66
CA LEU A 7 -16.97 6.48 3.17
C LEU A 7 -16.43 5.60 4.29
N GLU A 8 -16.13 6.17 5.46
CA GLU A 8 -15.68 5.44 6.64
C GLU A 8 -16.64 4.32 7.03
N LYS A 9 -17.94 4.64 7.18
CA LYS A 9 -18.96 3.65 7.51
C LYS A 9 -19.01 2.53 6.47
N TYR A 10 -18.96 2.89 5.19
CA TYR A 10 -18.95 1.92 4.10
C TYR A 10 -17.74 0.98 4.16
N LEU A 11 -16.52 1.52 4.33
CA LEU A 11 -15.29 0.73 4.36
C LEU A 11 -15.23 -0.19 5.59
N ILE A 12 -15.75 0.26 6.74
CA ILE A 12 -15.89 -0.59 7.93
C ILE A 12 -16.83 -1.77 7.66
N SER A 13 -18.01 -1.50 7.08
CA SER A 13 -18.96 -2.58 6.72
C SER A 13 -18.38 -3.52 5.68
N PHE A 14 -17.70 -3.00 4.65
CA PHE A 14 -17.00 -3.81 3.66
C PHE A 14 -16.01 -4.78 4.30
N LEU A 15 -15.14 -4.29 5.21
CA LEU A 15 -14.19 -5.15 5.92
C LEU A 15 -14.89 -6.25 6.71
N GLN A 16 -15.90 -5.89 7.51
CA GLN A 16 -16.64 -6.86 8.34
C GLN A 16 -17.32 -7.93 7.49
N ASP A 17 -17.95 -7.54 6.38
CA ASP A 17 -18.65 -8.44 5.48
C ASP A 17 -17.70 -9.40 4.78
N GLU A 18 -16.59 -8.90 4.22
CA GLU A 18 -15.62 -9.74 3.50
C GLU A 18 -14.90 -10.73 4.42
N VAL A 19 -14.51 -10.30 5.63
CA VAL A 19 -13.89 -11.18 6.63
C VAL A 19 -14.86 -12.28 7.06
N LYS A 20 -16.13 -11.93 7.32
CA LYS A 20 -17.17 -12.89 7.68
C LYS A 20 -17.49 -13.87 6.57
N LYS A 21 -17.59 -13.41 5.31
CA LYS A 21 -17.83 -14.28 4.14
C LYS A 21 -16.73 -15.33 3.96
N ALA A 22 -15.49 -14.96 4.26
CA ALA A 22 -14.35 -15.87 4.22
C ALA A 22 -14.32 -16.86 5.41
N GLY A 23 -15.20 -16.72 6.40
CA GLY A 23 -15.23 -17.58 7.59
C GLY A 23 -14.25 -17.19 8.69
N PHE A 24 -13.70 -15.97 8.64
CA PHE A 24 -12.76 -15.45 9.62
C PHE A 24 -13.44 -14.43 10.54
N ALA A 25 -12.79 -14.15 11.67
CA ALA A 25 -13.19 -13.08 12.59
C ALA A 25 -12.07 -12.07 12.86
N LYS A 26 -10.82 -12.45 12.57
CA LYS A 26 -9.61 -11.69 12.92
C LYS A 26 -8.87 -11.22 11.66
N VAL A 27 -8.24 -10.05 11.78
CA VAL A 27 -7.42 -9.45 10.72
C VAL A 27 -6.04 -9.04 11.22
N ILE A 28 -5.06 -9.05 10.34
CA ILE A 28 -3.69 -8.60 10.59
C ILE A 28 -3.30 -7.56 9.55
N LEU A 29 -2.49 -6.59 9.98
CA LEU A 29 -1.98 -5.52 9.11
C LEU A 29 -0.52 -5.20 9.43
N GLY A 30 0.30 -5.04 8.38
CA GLY A 30 1.62 -4.42 8.51
C GLY A 30 1.51 -2.90 8.70
N ILE A 31 2.08 -2.35 9.78
CA ILE A 31 2.07 -0.91 10.09
C ILE A 31 3.47 -0.34 9.85
N SER A 32 3.61 0.49 8.81
CA SER A 32 4.91 1.06 8.39
C SER A 32 5.19 2.45 8.93
N GLY A 33 4.17 3.14 9.48
CA GLY A 33 4.25 4.57 9.82
C GLY A 33 4.05 5.50 8.62
N GLY A 34 3.64 4.96 7.48
CA GLY A 34 3.12 5.71 6.34
C GLY A 34 1.59 5.89 6.40
N VAL A 35 1.09 6.88 5.66
CA VAL A 35 -0.32 7.30 5.69
C VAL A 35 -1.29 6.19 5.30
N ASP A 36 -0.97 5.36 4.31
CA ASP A 36 -1.89 4.33 3.81
C ASP A 36 -2.13 3.25 4.88
N SER A 37 -1.04 2.73 5.47
CA SER A 37 -1.13 1.77 6.58
C SER A 37 -1.83 2.37 7.80
N ALA A 38 -1.67 3.68 8.05
CA ALA A 38 -2.34 4.35 9.16
C ALA A 38 -3.86 4.40 8.99
N VAL A 39 -4.32 4.74 7.77
CA VAL A 39 -5.75 4.74 7.42
C VAL A 39 -6.34 3.34 7.62
N VAL A 40 -5.70 2.31 7.06
CA VAL A 40 -6.20 0.94 7.18
C VAL A 40 -6.18 0.44 8.63
N ALA A 41 -5.16 0.81 9.42
CA ALA A 41 -5.08 0.44 10.83
C ALA A 41 -6.23 1.03 11.66
N ILE A 42 -6.60 2.29 11.43
CA ILE A 42 -7.73 2.94 12.10
C ILE A 42 -9.04 2.26 11.69
N LEU A 43 -9.23 2.00 10.39
CA LEU A 43 -10.43 1.30 9.90
C LEU A 43 -10.55 -0.10 10.50
N ALA A 44 -9.45 -0.87 10.52
CA ALA A 44 -9.41 -2.21 11.10
C ALA A 44 -9.70 -2.19 12.60
N LYS A 45 -9.12 -1.23 13.35
CA LYS A 45 -9.41 -1.08 14.78
C LYS A 45 -10.88 -0.77 15.04
N LYS A 46 -11.49 0.12 14.25
CA LYS A 46 -12.92 0.43 14.35
C LYS A 46 -13.82 -0.75 13.95
N ALA A 47 -13.40 -1.54 12.96
CA ALA A 47 -14.18 -2.67 12.45
C ALA A 47 -14.15 -3.90 13.35
N PHE A 48 -12.99 -4.21 13.97
CA PHE A 48 -12.75 -5.49 14.63
C PHE A 48 -12.33 -5.39 16.11
N ASN A 49 -11.97 -4.18 16.57
CA ASN A 49 -11.53 -3.89 17.94
C ASN A 49 -10.41 -4.80 18.48
N GLU A 50 -10.77 -5.89 19.17
CA GLU A 50 -9.85 -6.89 19.74
C GLU A 50 -9.44 -7.95 18.71
N ASN A 51 -10.25 -8.16 17.67
CA ASN A 51 -9.96 -9.07 16.57
C ASN A 51 -9.09 -8.42 15.48
N PHE A 52 -8.26 -7.45 15.85
CA PHE A 52 -7.28 -6.82 14.98
C PHE A 52 -5.90 -6.94 15.63
N LEU A 53 -4.88 -7.32 14.85
CA LEU A 53 -3.47 -7.26 15.26
C LEU A 53 -2.66 -6.43 14.25
N GLY A 54 -2.04 -5.35 14.71
CA GLY A 54 -1.01 -4.65 13.95
C GLY A 54 0.34 -5.37 14.07
N VAL A 55 1.17 -5.29 13.03
CA VAL A 55 2.53 -5.83 13.06
C VAL A 55 3.52 -4.81 12.51
N MET A 56 4.52 -4.45 13.31
CA MET A 56 5.62 -3.58 12.88
C MET A 56 6.81 -4.43 12.43
N LEU A 57 7.21 -4.25 11.18
CA LEU A 57 8.21 -5.11 10.50
C LEU A 57 9.43 -4.31 10.03
N PRO A 58 10.25 -3.76 10.95
CA PRO A 58 11.44 -3.00 10.56
C PRO A 58 12.49 -3.88 9.88
N SER A 59 13.09 -3.35 8.82
CA SER A 59 14.34 -3.85 8.25
C SER A 59 15.52 -3.04 8.79
N SER A 60 16.76 -3.50 8.51
CA SER A 60 17.99 -2.80 8.91
C SER A 60 18.13 -1.41 8.27
N THR A 61 17.36 -1.12 7.22
CA THR A 61 17.30 0.17 6.52
C THR A 61 16.05 1.00 6.87
N SER A 62 15.15 0.50 7.73
CA SER A 62 13.95 1.24 8.11
C SER A 62 14.31 2.49 8.91
N SER A 63 13.69 3.62 8.58
CA SER A 63 13.96 4.87 9.30
C SER A 63 13.42 4.82 10.73
N LYS A 64 14.15 5.44 11.66
CA LYS A 64 13.71 5.59 13.06
C LYS A 64 12.38 6.36 13.13
N ALA A 65 12.23 7.39 12.30
CA ALA A 65 11.02 8.21 12.21
C ALA A 65 9.79 7.39 11.81
N SER A 66 9.91 6.48 10.83
CA SER A 66 8.80 5.57 10.46
C SER A 66 8.31 4.74 11.65
N LEU A 67 9.23 4.21 12.47
CA LEU A 67 8.88 3.44 13.66
C LEU A 67 8.26 4.29 14.76
N GLU A 68 8.77 5.50 14.99
CA GLU A 68 8.22 6.45 15.95
C GLU A 68 6.78 6.83 15.55
N HIS A 69 6.54 7.13 14.28
CA HIS A 69 5.21 7.44 13.75
C HIS A 69 4.23 6.25 13.87
N ALA A 70 4.69 5.04 13.54
CA ALA A 70 3.88 3.84 13.72
C ALA A 70 3.50 3.62 15.19
N THR A 71 4.43 3.89 16.11
CA THR A 71 4.23 3.79 17.56
C THR A 71 3.23 4.81 18.05
N GLU A 72 3.38 6.09 17.66
CA GLU A 72 2.45 7.17 17.99
C GLU A 72 1.02 6.84 17.53
N LEU A 73 0.86 6.34 16.30
CA LEU A 73 -0.43 5.90 15.79
C LEU A 73 -1.04 4.78 16.65
N CYS A 74 -0.25 3.74 16.94
CA CYS A 74 -0.72 2.59 17.71
C CYS A 74 -1.15 2.99 19.12
N GLU A 75 -0.39 3.86 19.79
CA GLU A 75 -0.72 4.40 21.11
C GLU A 75 -2.01 5.22 21.07
N LYS A 76 -2.11 6.18 20.13
CA LYS A 76 -3.27 7.07 20.00
C LYS A 76 -4.58 6.31 19.81
N PHE A 77 -4.57 5.23 19.04
CA PHE A 77 -5.76 4.45 18.71
C PHE A 77 -5.88 3.13 19.48
N SER A 78 -5.02 2.89 20.47
CA SER A 78 -5.00 1.65 21.28
C SER A 78 -5.00 0.39 20.40
N ILE A 79 -4.13 0.38 19.39
CA ILE A 79 -3.96 -0.74 18.46
C ILE A 79 -3.00 -1.74 19.09
N PRO A 80 -3.41 -3.00 19.31
CA PRO A 80 -2.49 -4.05 19.73
C PRO A 80 -1.47 -4.28 18.62
N VAL A 81 -0.19 -4.33 18.98
CA VAL A 81 0.90 -4.43 18.01
C VAL A 81 1.97 -5.42 18.44
N GLU A 82 2.40 -6.25 17.51
CA GLU A 82 3.58 -7.11 17.64
C GLU A 82 4.71 -6.51 16.79
N LYS A 83 5.94 -6.52 17.32
CA LYS A 83 7.11 -6.01 16.60
C LYS A 83 8.04 -7.16 16.25
N ILE A 84 8.23 -7.43 14.97
CA ILE A 84 9.10 -8.48 14.46
C ILE A 84 10.10 -7.87 13.48
N SER A 85 11.38 -7.86 13.84
CA SER A 85 12.40 -7.36 12.92
C SER A 85 12.63 -8.35 11.78
N ILE A 86 12.60 -7.87 10.54
CA ILE A 86 13.01 -8.63 9.35
C ILE A 86 14.46 -8.33 8.94
N GLY A 87 15.17 -7.47 9.69
CA GLY A 87 16.53 -7.03 9.36
C GLY A 87 17.52 -8.18 9.21
N ALA A 88 17.48 -9.14 10.15
CA ALA A 88 18.35 -10.33 10.11
C ALA A 88 18.13 -11.18 8.85
N LEU A 89 16.88 -11.29 8.37
CA LEU A 89 16.54 -12.03 7.15
C LEU A 89 17.16 -11.35 5.92
N SER A 90 17.01 -10.02 5.81
CA SER A 90 17.59 -9.25 4.71
C SER A 90 19.12 -9.25 4.74
N ASP A 91 19.72 -9.11 5.92
CA ASP A 91 21.17 -9.01 6.08
C ASP A 91 21.86 -10.35 5.81
N THR A 92 21.21 -11.47 6.19
CA THR A 92 21.72 -12.81 5.90
C THR A 92 21.69 -13.12 4.41
N TYR A 93 20.64 -12.69 3.70
CA TYR A 93 20.53 -12.91 2.25
C TYR A 93 21.48 -12.00 1.45
N PHE A 94 21.64 -10.74 1.86
CA PHE A 94 22.54 -9.79 1.24
C PHE A 94 23.79 -9.57 2.11
N GLN A 95 24.65 -10.59 2.18
CA GLN A 95 25.91 -10.52 2.94
C GLN A 95 26.82 -9.39 2.45
N ASP A 96 26.92 -9.19 1.11
CA ASP A 96 27.48 -7.98 0.52
C ASP A 96 26.39 -7.16 -0.18
N LYS A 97 25.95 -6.10 0.49
CA LYS A 97 24.92 -5.18 -0.02
C LYS A 97 25.39 -4.37 -1.24
N LYS A 98 26.69 -4.34 -1.56
CA LYS A 98 27.22 -3.60 -2.71
C LYS A 98 26.89 -4.29 -4.05
N GLU A 99 26.67 -5.60 -4.04
CA GLU A 99 26.34 -6.37 -5.25
C GLU A 99 24.84 -6.34 -5.59
N ALA A 100 24.00 -5.83 -4.69
CA ALA A 100 22.55 -5.73 -4.89
C ALA A 100 22.11 -4.27 -5.01
N SER A 101 21.40 -3.95 -6.10
CA SER A 101 20.75 -2.64 -6.24
C SER A 101 19.76 -2.38 -5.10
N LYS A 102 19.57 -1.11 -4.72
CA LYS A 102 18.58 -0.69 -3.71
C LYS A 102 17.18 -1.27 -3.96
N LEU A 103 16.74 -1.30 -5.23
CA LEU A 103 15.46 -1.87 -5.63
C LEU A 103 15.35 -3.38 -5.32
N ARG A 104 16.41 -4.16 -5.57
CA ARG A 104 16.43 -5.60 -5.24
C ARG A 104 16.29 -5.84 -3.73
N ILE A 105 17.00 -5.05 -2.93
CA ILE A 105 16.94 -5.13 -1.47
C ILE A 105 15.53 -4.74 -0.99
N GLY A 106 14.99 -3.63 -1.50
CA GLY A 106 13.64 -3.17 -1.19
C GLY A 106 12.56 -4.22 -1.50
N ASN A 107 12.58 -4.79 -2.72
CA ASN A 107 11.66 -5.85 -3.13
C ASN A 107 11.77 -7.09 -2.23
N PHE A 108 12.99 -7.47 -1.83
CA PHE A 108 13.20 -8.58 -0.91
C PHE A 108 12.60 -8.30 0.47
N CYS A 109 12.87 -7.12 1.03
CA CYS A 109 12.28 -6.70 2.30
C CYS A 109 10.75 -6.69 2.24
N ALA A 110 10.14 -6.15 1.18
CA ALA A 110 8.69 -6.17 1.00
C ALA A 110 8.11 -7.60 0.98
N ARG A 111 8.81 -8.54 0.33
CA ARG A 111 8.44 -9.97 0.32
C ARG A 111 8.65 -10.65 1.67
N MET A 112 9.68 -10.27 2.44
CA MET A 112 9.86 -10.78 3.80
C MET A 112 8.74 -10.28 4.72
N ARG A 113 8.31 -9.01 4.59
CA ARG A 113 7.15 -8.50 5.32
C ARG A 113 5.89 -9.29 4.98
N MET A 114 5.64 -9.51 3.69
CA MET A 114 4.53 -10.36 3.23
C MET A 114 4.60 -11.76 3.86
N ALA A 115 5.75 -12.43 3.77
CA ALA A 115 5.91 -13.78 4.30
C ALA A 115 5.63 -13.85 5.81
N VAL A 116 6.16 -12.90 6.59
CA VAL A 116 5.91 -12.83 8.04
C VAL A 116 4.44 -12.52 8.34
N LEU A 117 3.80 -11.60 7.61
CA LEU A 117 2.37 -11.31 7.80
C LEU A 117 1.50 -12.54 7.55
N TYR A 118 1.78 -13.30 6.48
CA TYR A 118 1.03 -14.51 6.18
C TYR A 118 1.33 -15.66 7.17
N ASP A 119 2.55 -15.77 7.67
CA ASP A 119 2.88 -16.70 8.77
C ASP A 119 2.06 -16.38 10.04
N ILE A 120 2.06 -15.13 10.48
CA ILE A 120 1.25 -14.69 11.63
C ILE A 120 -0.24 -14.91 11.34
N SER A 121 -0.69 -14.72 10.09
CA SER A 121 -2.09 -14.96 9.72
C SER A 121 -2.52 -16.41 9.88
N ALA A 122 -1.64 -17.36 9.57
CA ALA A 122 -1.89 -18.77 9.81
C ALA A 122 -1.88 -19.08 11.32
N ARG A 123 -0.94 -18.50 12.07
CA ARG A 123 -0.84 -18.62 13.54
C ARG A 123 -2.11 -18.14 14.25
N GLU A 124 -2.64 -17.00 13.81
CA GLU A 124 -3.75 -16.31 14.46
C GLU A 124 -5.13 -16.67 13.89
N ASN A 125 -5.19 -17.52 12.86
CA ASN A 125 -6.38 -17.77 12.06
C ASN A 125 -7.06 -16.46 11.64
N ALA A 126 -6.33 -15.64 10.88
CA ALA A 126 -6.71 -14.28 10.52
C ALA A 126 -6.45 -13.99 9.02
N LEU A 127 -7.04 -12.91 8.50
CA LEU A 127 -6.79 -12.44 7.13
C LEU A 127 -5.84 -11.24 7.10
N VAL A 128 -4.93 -11.21 6.12
CA VAL A 128 -4.00 -10.10 5.90
C VAL A 128 -4.69 -8.98 5.14
N LEU A 129 -4.70 -7.77 5.72
CA LEU A 129 -5.18 -6.55 5.06
C LEU A 129 -4.06 -5.88 4.24
N GLY A 130 -4.42 -5.39 3.06
CA GLY A 130 -3.55 -4.62 2.17
C GLY A 130 -3.70 -3.10 2.36
N THR A 131 -2.70 -2.35 1.89
CA THR A 131 -2.64 -0.89 2.02
C THR A 131 -2.31 -0.16 0.73
N SER A 132 -2.23 -0.87 -0.41
CA SER A 132 -1.87 -0.23 -1.68
C SER A 132 -3.05 0.61 -2.18
N ASN A 133 -2.82 1.89 -2.42
CA ASN A 133 -3.87 2.79 -2.94
C ASN A 133 -3.98 2.69 -4.47
N LYS A 134 -5.01 3.32 -5.04
CA LYS A 134 -5.30 3.26 -6.48
C LYS A 134 -4.15 3.79 -7.32
N SER A 135 -3.51 4.87 -6.89
CA SER A 135 -2.38 5.50 -7.61
C SER A 135 -1.21 4.53 -7.73
N GLU A 136 -0.83 3.90 -6.61
CA GLU A 136 0.24 2.89 -6.56
C GLU A 136 -0.09 1.66 -7.43
N ILE A 137 -1.33 1.15 -7.34
CA ILE A 137 -1.78 -0.01 -8.12
C ILE A 137 -1.71 0.27 -9.62
N LEU A 138 -2.24 1.42 -10.08
CA LEU A 138 -2.26 1.78 -11.49
C LEU A 138 -0.85 2.00 -12.05
N LEU A 139 0.02 2.68 -11.30
CA LEU A 139 1.39 2.94 -11.72
C LEU A 139 2.31 1.73 -11.54
N GLY A 140 1.81 0.66 -10.93
CA GLY A 140 2.58 -0.51 -10.52
C GLY A 140 3.70 -0.15 -9.55
N TYR A 141 3.50 0.87 -8.71
CA TYR A 141 4.45 1.32 -7.71
C TYR A 141 4.27 0.50 -6.43
N GLY A 142 4.72 -0.74 -6.52
CA GLY A 142 4.66 -1.73 -5.45
C GLY A 142 5.37 -3.01 -5.87
N THR A 143 5.71 -3.83 -4.88
CA THR A 143 6.37 -5.12 -5.10
C THR A 143 5.30 -6.18 -5.34
N ILE A 144 5.29 -6.78 -6.54
CA ILE A 144 4.44 -7.97 -6.79
C ILE A 144 4.86 -9.09 -5.84
N PHE A 145 3.85 -9.69 -5.18
CA PHE A 145 4.03 -10.67 -4.10
C PHE A 145 4.80 -10.13 -2.88
N GLY A 146 4.88 -8.81 -2.72
CA GLY A 146 5.33 -8.13 -1.52
C GLY A 146 4.17 -7.36 -0.90
N ASP A 147 4.28 -6.04 -0.85
CA ASP A 147 3.24 -5.13 -0.34
C ASP A 147 1.90 -5.22 -1.09
N LEU A 148 1.90 -5.60 -2.38
CA LEU A 148 0.67 -5.81 -3.15
C LEU A 148 -0.10 -7.09 -2.75
N ALA A 149 0.51 -8.00 -1.97
CA ALA A 149 -0.12 -9.27 -1.60
C ALA A 149 -0.93 -9.13 -0.31
N CYS A 150 -2.25 -9.32 -0.42
CA CYS A 150 -3.17 -9.29 0.71
C CYS A 150 -4.41 -10.14 0.39
N ALA A 151 -5.22 -10.44 1.40
CA ALA A 151 -6.52 -11.07 1.21
C ALA A 151 -7.60 -10.02 0.88
N ILE A 152 -7.57 -8.89 1.58
CA ILE A 152 -8.56 -7.80 1.43
C ILE A 152 -7.83 -6.46 1.44
N ASN A 153 -8.10 -5.58 0.47
CA ASN A 153 -7.59 -4.22 0.44
C ASN A 153 -8.76 -3.21 0.45
N PRO A 154 -9.03 -2.51 1.56
CA PRO A 154 -10.16 -1.59 1.66
C PRO A 154 -9.94 -0.27 0.93
N ILE A 155 -8.70 0.08 0.58
CA ILE A 155 -8.36 1.40 0.03
C ILE A 155 -7.83 1.36 -1.41
N GLY A 156 -7.84 0.20 -2.06
CA GLY A 156 -7.34 0.02 -3.43
C GLY A 156 -8.07 0.83 -4.51
N GLU A 157 -9.24 1.40 -4.19
CA GLU A 157 -10.01 2.27 -5.08
C GLU A 157 -9.91 3.77 -4.74
N LEU A 158 -9.11 4.15 -3.74
CA LEU A 158 -8.85 5.54 -3.38
C LEU A 158 -7.52 6.01 -3.94
N PHE A 159 -7.49 7.18 -4.56
CA PHE A 159 -6.26 7.83 -5.01
C PHE A 159 -5.44 8.37 -3.83
N LYS A 160 -4.14 8.58 -4.01
CA LYS A 160 -3.25 9.04 -2.93
C LYS A 160 -3.73 10.34 -2.29
N THR A 161 -4.17 11.29 -3.10
CA THR A 161 -4.79 12.55 -2.67
C THR A 161 -6.04 12.31 -1.81
N GLU A 162 -6.94 11.41 -2.24
CA GLU A 162 -8.11 11.00 -1.46
C GLU A 162 -7.71 10.30 -0.13
N ILE A 163 -6.60 9.55 -0.11
CA ILE A 163 -6.04 8.95 1.12
C ILE A 163 -5.62 10.03 2.12
N PHE A 164 -4.90 11.07 1.68
CA PHE A 164 -4.47 12.15 2.57
C PHE A 164 -5.65 12.91 3.19
N GLU A 165 -6.65 13.25 2.37
CA GLU A 165 -7.86 13.91 2.86
C GLU A 165 -8.63 13.01 3.84
N PHE A 166 -8.73 11.71 3.53
CA PHE A 166 -9.42 10.77 4.40
C PHE A 166 -8.67 10.50 5.70
N ALA A 167 -7.34 10.46 5.67
CA ALA A 167 -6.48 10.33 6.83
C ALA A 167 -6.67 11.50 7.81
N ALA A 168 -6.81 12.73 7.29
CA ALA A 168 -7.14 13.90 8.09
C ALA A 168 -8.51 13.76 8.76
N HIS A 169 -9.53 13.32 8.03
CA HIS A 169 -10.86 13.02 8.59
C HIS A 169 -10.82 11.96 9.69
N LEU A 170 -10.02 10.89 9.52
CA LEU A 170 -9.86 9.82 10.51
C LEU A 170 -9.04 10.24 11.74
N GLY A 171 -8.41 11.43 11.72
CA GLY A 171 -7.59 11.93 12.81
C GLY A 171 -6.21 11.28 12.88
N VAL A 172 -5.63 10.87 11.75
CA VAL A 172 -4.24 10.40 11.68
C VAL A 172 -3.30 11.48 12.26
N PRO A 173 -2.27 11.11 13.06
CA PRO A 173 -1.30 12.07 13.60
C PRO A 173 -0.70 13.00 12.54
N SER A 174 -0.48 14.26 12.90
CA SER A 174 0.09 15.26 11.99
C SER A 174 1.50 14.89 11.52
N SER A 175 2.27 14.20 12.36
CA SER A 175 3.60 13.64 12.04
C SER A 175 3.57 12.71 10.83
N ILE A 176 2.48 11.95 10.63
CA ILE A 176 2.27 11.08 9.48
C ILE A 176 1.73 11.87 8.28
N LEU A 177 0.81 12.81 8.50
CA LEU A 177 0.18 13.60 7.43
C LEU A 177 1.17 14.54 6.72
N THR A 178 2.14 15.09 7.44
CA THR A 178 3.14 16.01 6.86
C THR A 178 4.37 15.29 6.33
N LYS A 179 4.48 13.97 6.53
CA LYS A 179 5.57 13.17 5.99
C LYS A 179 5.40 13.05 4.48
N ALA A 180 6.48 13.32 3.74
CA ALA A 180 6.51 13.12 2.30
C ALA A 180 6.23 11.64 1.96
N PRO A 181 5.40 11.34 0.95
CA PRO A 181 5.16 9.98 0.47
C PRO A 181 6.45 9.22 0.17
N SER A 182 6.53 7.99 0.68
CA SER A 182 7.70 7.13 0.53
C SER A 182 7.31 5.68 0.73
N ALA A 183 7.80 4.80 -0.13
CA ALA A 183 7.73 3.35 0.07
C ALA A 183 8.65 2.83 1.20
N ASP A 184 9.54 3.68 1.75
CA ASP A 184 10.46 3.39 2.87
C ASP A 184 11.26 2.08 2.68
N LEU A 185 11.66 1.80 1.43
CA LEU A 185 12.46 0.63 1.06
C LEU A 185 13.95 0.86 1.33
N TRP A 186 14.41 2.10 1.24
CA TRP A 186 15.76 2.53 1.57
C TRP A 186 15.78 3.96 2.11
N GLU A 187 16.89 4.33 2.73
CA GLU A 187 17.07 5.64 3.35
C GLU A 187 16.88 6.80 2.35
N ASN A 188 16.11 7.81 2.76
CA ASN A 188 15.79 9.01 1.99
C ASN A 188 15.01 8.77 0.69
N GLN A 189 14.36 7.62 0.51
CA GLN A 189 13.45 7.39 -0.61
C GLN A 189 12.27 8.37 -0.57
N LYS A 190 11.93 8.99 -1.71
CA LYS A 190 10.70 9.75 -1.89
C LYS A 190 10.05 9.40 -3.22
N ASP A 191 8.76 9.10 -3.20
CA ASP A 191 8.04 8.63 -4.38
C ASP A 191 8.00 9.70 -5.48
N GLU A 192 7.75 10.96 -5.09
CA GLU A 192 7.63 12.09 -6.04
C GLU A 192 8.97 12.40 -6.73
N GLU A 193 10.10 12.12 -6.08
CA GLU A 193 11.42 12.23 -6.71
C GLU A 193 11.65 11.10 -7.73
N GLU A 194 11.13 9.90 -7.49
CA GLU A 194 11.19 8.78 -8.44
C GLU A 194 10.27 8.96 -9.64
N PHE A 195 9.11 9.61 -9.44
CA PHE A 195 8.18 9.92 -10.53
C PHE A 195 8.58 11.19 -11.29
N GLY A 196 9.26 12.14 -10.63
CA GLY A 196 9.49 13.50 -11.15
C GLY A 196 8.26 14.40 -11.06
N PHE A 197 7.18 13.95 -10.44
CA PHE A 197 5.90 14.66 -10.33
C PHE A 197 5.25 14.40 -8.98
N SER A 198 4.47 15.36 -8.51
CA SER A 198 3.71 15.22 -7.27
C SER A 198 2.51 14.28 -7.43
N TYR A 199 2.05 13.66 -6.34
CA TYR A 199 0.82 12.87 -6.36
C TYR A 199 -0.40 13.70 -6.74
N ALA A 200 -0.42 15.00 -6.42
CA ALA A 200 -1.50 15.89 -6.85
C ALA A 200 -1.59 16.00 -8.38
N GLN A 201 -0.45 16.15 -9.07
CA GLN A 201 -0.39 16.16 -10.54
C GLN A 201 -0.77 14.80 -11.12
N ILE A 202 -0.18 13.73 -10.58
CA ILE A 202 -0.39 12.36 -11.01
C ILE A 202 -1.86 11.97 -10.90
N ASP A 203 -2.46 12.17 -9.72
CA ASP A 203 -3.84 11.77 -9.46
C ASP A 203 -4.83 12.56 -10.29
N THR A 204 -4.57 13.84 -10.59
CA THR A 204 -5.43 14.63 -11.48
C THR A 204 -5.51 13.98 -12.86
N VAL A 205 -4.37 13.54 -13.41
CA VAL A 205 -4.32 12.84 -14.71
C VAL A 205 -4.95 11.46 -14.60
N LEU A 206 -4.64 10.68 -13.55
CA LEU A 206 -5.21 9.34 -13.36
C LEU A 206 -6.73 9.39 -13.20
N MET A 207 -7.27 10.35 -12.44
CA MET A 207 -8.72 10.52 -12.27
C MET A 207 -9.39 10.91 -13.59
N ALA A 208 -8.80 11.84 -14.35
CA ALA A 208 -9.30 12.22 -15.67
C ALA A 208 -9.28 11.02 -16.65
N HIS A 209 -8.26 10.17 -16.58
CA HIS A 209 -8.21 8.96 -17.39
C HIS A 209 -9.24 7.91 -16.95
N MET A 210 -9.33 7.63 -15.65
CA MET A 210 -10.11 6.51 -15.11
C MET A 210 -11.59 6.82 -14.91
N LYS A 211 -11.93 8.03 -14.44
CA LYS A 211 -13.31 8.45 -14.14
C LYS A 211 -13.97 9.16 -15.31
N GLU A 212 -13.21 9.91 -16.11
CA GLU A 212 -13.74 10.67 -17.27
C GLU A 212 -13.43 10.00 -18.62
N HIS A 213 -12.75 8.84 -18.62
CA HIS A 213 -12.37 8.09 -19.83
C HIS A 213 -11.58 8.90 -20.86
N LYS A 214 -10.81 9.91 -20.43
CA LYS A 214 -9.98 10.70 -21.34
C LYS A 214 -8.82 9.87 -21.87
N THR A 215 -8.61 9.95 -23.18
CA THR A 215 -7.47 9.33 -23.86
C THR A 215 -6.20 10.13 -23.65
N LYS A 216 -5.02 9.53 -23.90
CA LYS A 216 -3.72 10.22 -23.88
C LYS A 216 -3.75 11.53 -24.68
N ALA A 217 -4.30 11.51 -25.90
CA ALA A 217 -4.41 12.69 -26.75
C ALA A 217 -5.34 13.78 -26.15
N ALA A 218 -6.48 13.37 -25.59
CA ALA A 218 -7.42 14.30 -24.96
C ALA A 218 -6.84 14.95 -23.68
N LEU A 219 -6.03 14.21 -22.91
CA LEU A 219 -5.35 14.74 -21.73
C LEU A 219 -4.34 15.83 -22.11
N VAL A 220 -3.47 15.56 -23.09
CA VAL A 220 -2.52 16.57 -23.60
C VAL A 220 -3.25 17.78 -24.17
N ALA A 221 -4.32 17.57 -24.95
CA ALA A 221 -5.15 18.65 -25.47
C ALA A 221 -5.86 19.47 -24.37
N SER A 222 -6.11 18.88 -23.20
CA SER A 222 -6.67 19.56 -22.02
C SER A 222 -5.63 20.36 -21.23
N GLY A 223 -4.38 20.42 -21.69
CA GLY A 223 -3.31 21.21 -21.09
C GLY A 223 -2.45 20.48 -20.06
N PHE A 224 -2.59 19.16 -19.90
CA PHE A 224 -1.66 18.39 -19.08
C PHE A 224 -0.29 18.28 -19.75
N GLU A 225 0.78 18.32 -18.95
CA GLU A 225 2.16 18.18 -19.43
C GLU A 225 2.37 16.83 -20.14
N SER A 226 2.88 16.86 -21.37
CA SER A 226 3.03 15.64 -22.18
C SER A 226 3.91 14.58 -21.52
N SER A 227 5.00 14.98 -20.87
CA SER A 227 5.94 14.10 -20.15
C SER A 227 5.26 13.36 -19.00
N LEU A 228 4.39 14.03 -18.23
CA LEU A 228 3.59 13.44 -17.15
C LEU A 228 2.60 12.41 -17.71
N VAL A 229 1.86 12.78 -18.75
CA VAL A 229 0.89 11.87 -19.38
C VAL A 229 1.61 10.64 -19.97
N GLU A 230 2.74 10.84 -20.64
CA GLU A 230 3.59 9.77 -21.17
C GLU A 230 4.06 8.82 -20.07
N MET A 231 4.67 9.35 -19.02
CA MET A 231 5.16 8.58 -17.87
C MET A 231 4.04 7.72 -17.25
N ILE A 232 2.86 8.30 -17.06
CA ILE A 232 1.70 7.59 -16.47
C ILE A 232 1.27 6.42 -17.36
N PHE A 233 1.03 6.67 -18.65
CA PHE A 233 0.54 5.63 -19.56
C PHE A 233 1.57 4.51 -19.75
N GLU A 234 2.86 4.86 -19.88
CA GLU A 234 3.93 3.87 -19.97
C GLU A 234 4.01 2.99 -18.72
N ARG A 235 3.88 3.59 -17.52
CA ARG A 235 3.86 2.83 -16.26
C ARG A 235 2.66 1.92 -16.15
N ILE A 236 1.46 2.40 -16.50
CA ILE A 236 0.22 1.59 -16.48
C ILE A 236 0.38 0.38 -17.40
N GLU A 237 0.84 0.59 -18.64
CA GLU A 237 1.01 -0.49 -19.61
C GLU A 237 2.05 -1.51 -19.12
N LYS A 238 3.26 -1.03 -18.81
CA LYS A 238 4.40 -1.86 -18.42
C LYS A 238 4.16 -2.66 -17.15
N ASN A 239 3.38 -2.13 -16.21
CA ASN A 239 3.12 -2.78 -14.92
C ASN A 239 1.73 -3.39 -14.79
N SER A 240 0.93 -3.39 -15.86
CA SER A 240 -0.42 -3.97 -15.85
C SER A 240 -0.47 -5.44 -15.41
N PHE A 241 0.64 -6.17 -15.57
CA PHE A 241 0.77 -7.56 -15.12
C PHE A 241 0.71 -7.70 -13.59
N LYS A 242 1.07 -6.67 -12.82
CA LYS A 242 1.12 -6.75 -11.34
C LYS A 242 -0.26 -6.87 -10.70
N GLY A 243 -1.29 -6.35 -11.35
CA GLY A 243 -2.69 -6.41 -10.90
C GLY A 243 -3.49 -7.58 -11.46
N LYS A 244 -2.84 -8.54 -12.12
CA LYS A 244 -3.49 -9.69 -12.77
C LYS A 244 -3.02 -11.01 -12.17
N LEU A 245 -3.86 -12.03 -12.29
CA LEU A 245 -3.44 -13.41 -12.04
C LEU A 245 -2.36 -13.83 -13.07
N PRO A 246 -1.53 -14.83 -12.75
CA PRO A 246 -0.57 -15.39 -13.70
C PRO A 246 -1.25 -15.82 -15.00
N LEU A 247 -0.62 -15.52 -16.14
CA LEU A 247 -1.11 -15.97 -17.44
C LEU A 247 -0.86 -17.48 -17.56
N ILE A 248 -1.93 -18.24 -17.77
CA ILE A 248 -1.87 -19.68 -18.01
C ILE A 248 -1.97 -19.90 -19.52
N ALA A 249 -0.92 -20.48 -20.11
CA ALA A 249 -0.91 -20.77 -21.54
C ALA A 249 -2.01 -21.81 -21.87
N PRO A 250 -2.86 -21.56 -22.88
CA PRO A 250 -3.83 -22.56 -23.30
C PRO A 250 -3.09 -23.74 -23.96
N VAL A 251 -3.45 -24.97 -23.58
CA VAL A 251 -3.02 -26.16 -24.33
C VAL A 251 -3.97 -26.30 -25.50
N ILE A 252 -3.51 -25.94 -26.70
CA ILE A 252 -4.22 -26.18 -27.95
C ILE A 252 -3.73 -27.54 -28.47
N ASP A 253 -4.65 -28.41 -28.93
CA ASP A 253 -4.29 -29.73 -29.47
C ASP A 253 -3.26 -29.57 -30.60
N ILE A 254 -2.00 -29.88 -30.29
CA ILE A 254 -0.91 -29.97 -31.25
C ILE A 254 -1.13 -31.29 -32.00
N LYS A 255 -1.79 -31.24 -33.15
CA LYS A 255 -1.88 -32.37 -34.09
C LYS A 255 -0.58 -32.55 -34.86
#